data_AF-A0A955XTG7-F1
#
_entry.id   AF-A0A955XTG7-F1
#
_cell.length_a   1.000
_cell.length_b   1.000
_cell.length_c   1.000
_cell.angle_alpha   90.00
_cell.angle_beta   90.00
_cell.angle_gamma   90.00
#
_symmetry.space_group_name_H-M   'P 1'
#
loop_
_entity.id
_entity.type
_entity.pdbx_description
1 polymer ?
#
loop_
_entity_poly.entity_id
_entity_poly.type
_entity_poly.pdbx_seq_one_letter_code
_entity_poly.pdbx_strand_id
1 'polypeptide(L)'
;MMGSNPLDDYGQQNPNAPQPPSGGYADRVGAQQASFGAPRKAPSNAGAVIVLLVLLLAGGGAGFYFWSMSRKPNVMVVNGTPVEVSVSIGDQSVTVAPQQYVQIEHMNPGPYHIATTANGAEIESLDVDIEPGTDGVVYNVAGAATVLASSVTFFTNSAMSLNHEEDIELFPGERFITREDADYIFE
;
A
#
# COMPACT_ATOMS: atom_id res chain seq x y z
N MET A 1 9.75 -36.96 24.32
CA MET A 1 8.36 -36.84 23.87
C MET A 1 8.42 -36.29 22.46
N MET A 2 8.16 -37.13 21.45
CA MET A 2 8.25 -36.78 20.03
C MET A 2 6.93 -36.14 19.61
N GLY A 3 6.96 -34.86 19.24
CA GLY A 3 5.82 -34.14 18.68
C GLY A 3 5.72 -34.39 17.18
N SER A 4 4.59 -34.88 16.72
CA SER A 4 4.25 -35.11 15.32
C SER A 4 4.17 -33.80 14.54
N ASN A 5 4.81 -33.75 13.37
CA ASN A 5 4.76 -32.64 12.42
C ASN A 5 3.33 -32.46 11.87
N PRO A 6 2.77 -31.23 11.89
CA PRO A 6 1.41 -30.97 11.40
C PRO A 6 1.32 -30.72 9.88
N LEU A 7 2.25 -31.23 9.07
CA LEU A 7 2.35 -30.89 7.63
C LEU A 7 1.66 -31.89 6.67
N ASP A 8 0.95 -32.90 7.17
CA ASP A 8 0.42 -33.98 6.33
C ASP A 8 -1.04 -33.80 5.86
N ASP A 9 -1.69 -32.66 6.11
CA ASP A 9 -3.14 -32.49 5.85
C ASP A 9 -3.49 -31.57 4.65
N TYR A 10 -2.71 -31.66 3.56
CA TYR A 10 -3.02 -30.99 2.29
C TYR A 10 -3.26 -32.02 1.19
N GLY A 11 -4.39 -32.73 1.23
CA GLY A 11 -4.66 -33.76 0.21
C GLY A 11 -6.09 -34.21 0.00
N GLN A 12 -7.08 -33.68 0.71
CA GLN A 12 -8.48 -34.06 0.49
C GLN A 12 -9.08 -33.23 -0.65
N GLN A 13 -8.83 -33.67 -1.89
CA GLN A 13 -9.54 -33.16 -3.08
C GLN A 13 -11.05 -33.36 -2.88
N ASN A 14 -11.81 -32.26 -2.85
CA ASN A 14 -13.26 -32.28 -2.76
C ASN A 14 -13.85 -32.97 -4.02
N PRO A 15 -14.45 -34.17 -3.91
CA PRO A 15 -14.95 -34.91 -5.07
C PRO A 15 -16.21 -34.29 -5.69
N ASN A 16 -16.77 -33.24 -5.07
CA ASN A 16 -17.99 -32.56 -5.52
C ASN A 16 -17.72 -31.20 -6.19
N ALA A 17 -16.48 -30.91 -6.59
CA ALA A 17 -16.19 -29.69 -7.34
C ALA A 17 -16.98 -29.70 -8.67
N PRO A 18 -17.78 -28.64 -8.97
CA PRO A 18 -18.52 -28.55 -10.21
C PRO A 18 -17.58 -28.66 -11.41
N GLN A 19 -17.83 -29.61 -12.30
CA GLN A 19 -17.07 -29.70 -13.54
C GLN A 19 -17.31 -28.44 -14.38
N PRO A 20 -16.26 -27.83 -14.95
CA PRO A 20 -16.44 -26.71 -15.86
C PRO A 20 -17.26 -27.19 -17.07
N PRO A 21 -18.19 -26.37 -17.57
CA PRO A 21 -19.01 -26.74 -18.71
C PRO A 21 -18.10 -27.00 -19.93
N SER A 22 -18.19 -28.21 -20.48
CA SER A 22 -17.60 -28.61 -21.76
C SER A 22 -18.39 -27.95 -22.90
N GLY A 23 -18.27 -26.62 -23.00
CA GLY A 23 -18.90 -25.81 -24.04
C GLY A 23 -18.02 -25.71 -25.27
N GLY A 24 -18.40 -26.40 -26.34
CA GLY A 24 -17.77 -26.31 -27.65
C GLY A 24 -17.91 -24.91 -28.25
N TYR A 25 -16.78 -24.22 -28.41
CA TYR A 25 -16.63 -23.04 -29.27
C TYR A 25 -15.95 -23.47 -30.58
N ALA A 26 -16.64 -24.30 -31.35
CA ALA A 26 -16.34 -24.50 -32.76
C ALA A 26 -17.57 -24.03 -33.56
N ASP A 27 -17.32 -23.38 -34.68
CA ASP A 27 -18.29 -22.76 -35.59
C ASP A 27 -18.98 -21.48 -35.14
N ARG A 28 -18.33 -20.35 -35.48
CA ARG A 28 -18.94 -19.32 -36.34
C ARG A 28 -17.87 -18.31 -36.78
N VAL A 29 -17.00 -18.74 -37.69
CA VAL A 29 -16.16 -17.81 -38.48
C VAL A 29 -16.99 -17.37 -39.69
N GLY A 30 -17.99 -16.51 -39.45
CA GLY A 30 -18.67 -15.79 -40.50
C GLY A 30 -17.74 -14.67 -40.98
N ALA A 31 -17.09 -14.87 -42.13
CA ALA A 31 -16.30 -13.84 -42.78
C ALA A 31 -17.20 -12.68 -43.24
N GLN A 32 -17.44 -11.70 -42.36
CA GLN A 32 -17.86 -10.38 -42.78
C GLN A 32 -16.67 -9.72 -43.48
N GLN A 33 -16.63 -9.87 -44.81
CA GLN A 33 -15.82 -9.01 -45.67
C GLN A 33 -16.39 -7.59 -45.55
N ALA A 34 -15.99 -6.88 -44.52
CA ALA A 34 -16.13 -5.43 -44.46
C ALA A 34 -15.31 -4.87 -45.63
N SER A 35 -16.03 -4.40 -46.66
CA SER A 35 -15.42 -3.67 -47.76
C SER A 35 -14.85 -2.37 -47.18
N PHE A 36 -13.54 -2.40 -46.86
CA PHE A 36 -12.79 -1.24 -46.43
C PHE A 36 -12.69 -0.30 -47.62
N GLY A 37 -13.65 0.63 -47.71
CA GLY A 37 -13.57 1.76 -48.63
C GLY A 37 -12.23 2.48 -48.46
N ALA A 38 -11.71 3.01 -49.58
CA ALA A 38 -10.43 3.69 -49.64
C ALA A 38 -10.23 4.66 -48.47
N PRO A 39 -9.03 4.71 -47.85
CA PRO A 39 -8.75 5.57 -46.72
C PRO A 39 -9.05 7.01 -47.10
N ARG A 40 -10.11 7.58 -46.50
CA ARG A 40 -10.37 9.01 -46.61
C ARG A 40 -9.17 9.70 -45.97
N LYS A 41 -8.46 10.55 -46.73
CA LYS A 41 -7.40 11.41 -46.20
C LYS A 41 -7.96 12.15 -44.98
N ALA A 42 -7.50 11.75 -43.79
CA ALA A 42 -7.85 12.44 -42.56
C ALA A 42 -7.38 13.90 -42.70
N PRO A 43 -8.25 14.89 -42.46
CA PRO A 43 -7.82 16.28 -42.47
C PRO A 43 -6.70 16.43 -41.42
N SER A 44 -5.53 16.87 -41.87
CA SER A 44 -4.33 16.99 -41.04
C SER A 44 -4.45 18.18 -40.09
N ASN A 45 -5.34 18.05 -39.10
CA ASN A 45 -5.55 19.05 -38.06
C ASN A 45 -4.48 18.86 -36.98
N ALA A 46 -3.21 18.92 -37.35
CA ALA A 46 -2.08 18.74 -36.43
C ALA A 46 -2.16 19.72 -35.24
N GLY A 47 -2.72 20.92 -35.45
CA GLY A 47 -2.98 21.88 -34.38
C GLY A 47 -4.01 21.43 -33.34
N ALA A 48 -5.04 20.69 -33.74
CA ALA A 48 -6.07 20.21 -32.81
C ALA A 48 -5.55 19.09 -31.90
N VAL A 49 -4.66 18.24 -32.41
CA VAL A 49 -4.03 17.17 -31.62
C VAL A 49 -3.09 17.72 -30.56
N ILE A 50 -2.31 18.77 -30.89
CA ILE A 50 -1.38 19.40 -29.94
C ILE A 50 -2.13 20.09 -28.80
N VAL A 51 -3.21 20.82 -29.08
CA VAL A 51 -4.02 21.49 -28.03
C VAL A 51 -4.64 20.47 -27.08
N LEU A 52 -5.11 19.33 -27.60
CA LEU A 52 -5.72 18.29 -26.78
C LEU A 52 -4.68 17.56 -25.91
N LEU A 53 -3.46 17.35 -26.43
CA LEU A 53 -2.33 16.83 -25.65
C LEU A 53 -1.88 17.77 -24.54
N VAL A 54 -1.81 19.09 -24.81
CA VAL A 54 -1.46 20.09 -23.79
C VAL A 54 -2.55 20.19 -22.72
N LEU A 55 -3.83 20.12 -23.09
CA LEU A 55 -4.94 20.09 -22.14
C LEU A 55 -4.97 18.79 -21.32
N LEU A 56 -4.63 17.64 -21.90
CA LEU A 56 -4.50 16.38 -21.17
C LEU A 56 -3.31 16.38 -20.21
N LEU A 57 -2.19 16.96 -20.60
CA LEU A 57 -1.02 17.10 -19.72
C LEU A 57 -1.28 18.09 -18.58
N ALA A 58 -1.88 19.25 -18.89
CA ALA A 58 -2.23 20.25 -17.89
C ALA A 58 -3.36 19.78 -16.95
N GLY A 59 -4.40 19.14 -17.49
CA GLY A 59 -5.53 18.61 -16.72
C GLY A 59 -5.19 17.34 -15.95
N GLY A 60 -4.42 16.43 -16.55
CA GLY A 60 -3.99 15.17 -15.93
C GLY A 60 -3.00 15.37 -14.79
N GLY A 61 -2.03 16.27 -14.95
CA GLY A 61 -1.08 16.61 -13.88
C GLY A 61 -1.75 17.25 -12.68
N ALA A 62 -2.65 18.21 -12.90
CA ALA A 62 -3.41 18.84 -11.82
C ALA A 62 -4.35 17.85 -11.13
N GLY A 63 -5.06 16.99 -11.89
CA GLY A 63 -5.94 15.97 -11.33
C GLY A 63 -5.21 14.96 -10.44
N PHE A 64 -4.04 14.49 -10.87
CA PHE A 64 -3.21 13.58 -10.07
C PHE A 64 -2.68 14.22 -8.80
N TYR A 65 -2.26 15.49 -8.86
CA TYR A 65 -1.82 16.25 -7.69
C TYR A 65 -2.94 16.46 -6.68
N PHE A 66 -4.14 16.83 -7.13
CA PHE A 66 -5.30 16.97 -6.23
C PHE A 66 -5.73 15.63 -5.62
N TRP A 67 -5.67 14.55 -6.39
CA TRP A 67 -6.02 13.22 -5.89
C TRP A 67 -5.03 12.71 -4.84
N SER A 68 -3.72 12.87 -5.05
CA SER A 68 -2.70 12.51 -4.06
C SER A 68 -2.81 13.34 -2.78
N MET A 69 -3.10 14.64 -2.87
CA MET A 69 -3.38 15.48 -1.70
C MET A 69 -4.64 15.08 -0.93
N SER A 70 -5.56 14.36 -1.56
CA SER A 70 -6.80 13.91 -0.91
C SER A 70 -6.58 12.68 -0.02
N ARG A 71 -5.45 11.99 -0.18
CA ARG A 71 -5.10 10.85 0.67
C ARG A 71 -4.57 11.35 2.01
N LYS A 72 -5.16 10.84 3.08
CA LYS A 72 -4.75 11.14 4.44
C LYS A 72 -3.92 9.98 4.96
N PRO A 73 -2.63 10.19 5.30
CA PRO A 73 -1.79 9.15 5.85
C PRO A 73 -2.39 8.57 7.13
N ASN A 74 -2.13 7.29 7.34
CA ASN A 74 -2.24 6.71 8.67
C ASN A 74 -0.87 6.79 9.35
N VAL A 75 -0.84 7.03 10.65
CA VAL A 75 0.40 7.00 11.44
C VAL A 75 0.35 5.81 12.37
N MET A 76 1.27 4.88 12.21
CA MET A 76 1.41 3.76 13.11
C MET A 76 2.44 4.08 14.20
N VAL A 77 1.97 4.12 15.44
CA VAL A 77 2.79 4.33 16.62
C VAL A 77 3.19 2.97 17.19
N VAL A 78 4.48 2.66 17.18
CA VAL A 78 5.04 1.39 17.64
C VAL A 78 5.79 1.62 18.95
N ASN A 79 5.44 0.85 19.99
CA ASN A 79 6.11 0.87 21.27
C ASN A 79 6.96 -0.40 21.47
N GLY A 80 8.26 -0.31 21.18
CA GLY A 80 9.23 -1.38 21.47
C GLY A 80 9.69 -1.43 22.93
N THR A 81 9.27 -0.48 23.78
CA THR A 81 9.73 -0.39 25.17
C THR A 81 9.00 -1.39 26.07
N PRO A 82 9.55 -1.75 27.26
CA PRO A 82 8.91 -2.66 28.19
C PRO A 82 7.83 -2.00 29.07
N VAL A 83 7.50 -0.73 28.82
CA VAL A 83 6.52 0.04 29.60
C VAL A 83 5.46 0.63 28.68
N GLU A 84 4.28 0.90 29.23
CA GLU A 84 3.24 1.64 28.52
C GLU A 84 3.70 3.07 28.28
N VAL A 85 3.38 3.61 27.11
CA VAL A 85 3.70 4.98 26.72
C VAL A 85 2.45 5.71 26.24
N SER A 86 2.37 7.01 26.50
CA SER A 86 1.37 7.90 25.93
C SER A 86 2.06 8.82 24.93
N VAL A 87 1.58 8.79 23.69
CA VAL A 87 2.11 9.55 22.55
C VAL A 87 1.08 10.60 22.15
N SER A 88 1.49 11.86 22.10
CA SER A 88 0.70 12.97 21.56
C SER A 88 1.27 13.41 20.22
N ILE A 89 0.41 13.50 19.20
CA ILE A 89 0.74 13.97 17.84
C ILE A 89 -0.31 15.02 17.45
N GLY A 90 0.07 16.29 17.48
CA GLY A 90 -0.89 17.40 17.33
C GLY A 90 -1.99 17.35 18.40
N ASP A 91 -3.25 17.30 17.97
CA ASP A 91 -4.41 17.23 18.87
C ASP A 91 -4.80 15.80 19.26
N GLN A 92 -4.12 14.79 18.72
CA GLN A 92 -4.40 13.38 19.00
C GLN A 92 -3.46 12.85 20.07
N SER A 93 -3.99 12.02 20.97
CA SER A 93 -3.21 11.32 21.98
C SER A 93 -3.63 9.86 22.03
N VAL A 94 -2.64 8.97 22.03
CA VAL A 94 -2.85 7.52 22.10
C VAL A 94 -1.99 6.92 23.20
N THR A 95 -2.50 5.88 23.84
CA THR A 95 -1.74 5.05 24.77
C THR A 95 -1.37 3.76 24.07
N VAL A 96 -0.10 3.39 24.12
CA VAL A 96 0.43 2.19 23.46
C VAL A 96 1.06 1.29 24.52
N ALA A 97 0.47 0.11 24.69
CA ALA A 97 0.97 -0.91 25.61
C ALA A 97 2.39 -1.37 25.24
N PRO A 98 3.14 -1.98 26.18
CA PRO A 98 4.48 -2.51 25.89
C PRO A 98 4.46 -3.50 24.73
N GLN A 99 5.41 -3.39 23.80
CA GLN A 99 5.55 -4.30 22.65
C GLN A 99 4.30 -4.38 21.77
N GLN A 100 3.53 -3.29 21.69
CA GLN A 100 2.33 -3.18 20.87
C GLN A 100 2.44 -1.98 19.93
N TYR A 101 1.47 -1.86 19.03
CA TYR A 101 1.32 -0.70 18.16
C TYR A 101 -0.13 -0.21 18.15
N VAL A 102 -0.32 1.05 17.78
CA VAL A 102 -1.64 1.66 17.56
C VAL A 102 -1.57 2.48 16.28
N GLN A 103 -2.63 2.41 15.48
CA GLN A 103 -2.77 3.22 14.27
C GLN A 103 -3.65 4.44 14.53
N ILE A 104 -3.17 5.61 14.11
CA ILE A 104 -3.92 6.85 14.05
C ILE A 104 -4.33 7.04 12.59
N GLU A 105 -5.63 6.96 12.33
CA GLU A 105 -6.15 7.03 10.98
C GLU A 105 -6.39 8.46 10.50
N HIS A 106 -6.25 8.67 9.19
CA HIS A 106 -6.68 9.88 8.49
C HIS A 106 -6.04 11.17 9.04
N MET A 107 -4.74 11.13 9.33
CA MET A 107 -4.01 12.33 9.70
C MET A 107 -3.88 13.29 8.53
N ASN A 108 -3.90 14.59 8.80
CA ASN A 108 -3.65 15.57 7.75
C ASN A 108 -2.13 15.63 7.49
N PRO A 109 -1.69 15.85 6.26
CA PRO A 109 -0.29 16.16 5.99
C PRO A 109 0.14 17.48 6.63
N GLY A 110 1.43 17.60 6.99
CA GLY A 110 2.04 18.81 7.50
C GLY A 110 2.92 18.59 8.74
N PRO A 111 3.38 19.68 9.38
CA PRO A 111 4.28 19.61 10.51
C PRO A 111 3.56 19.22 11.79
N TYR A 112 4.17 18.31 12.54
CA TYR A 112 3.69 17.83 13.83
C TYR A 112 4.81 17.83 14.87
N HIS A 113 4.44 18.20 16.10
CA HIS A 113 5.22 17.92 17.28
C HIS A 113 4.74 16.61 17.89
N ILE A 114 5.63 15.64 18.00
CA ILE A 114 5.39 14.38 18.69
C ILE A 114 6.03 14.48 20.08
N ALA A 115 5.25 14.20 21.12
CA ALA A 115 5.76 14.04 22.48
C ALA A 115 5.34 12.68 23.02
N THR A 116 6.29 11.97 23.63
CA THR A 116 6.06 10.66 24.23
C THR A 116 6.39 10.69 25.70
N THR A 117 5.44 10.21 26.50
CA THR A 117 5.58 10.14 27.95
C THR A 117 5.47 8.69 28.43
N ALA A 118 6.24 8.35 29.45
CA ALA A 118 6.15 7.09 30.16
C ALA A 118 6.19 7.39 31.66
N ASN A 119 5.30 6.78 32.44
CA ASN A 119 5.20 7.01 33.89
C ASN A 119 5.10 8.51 34.29
N GLY A 120 4.45 9.32 33.45
CA GLY A 120 4.28 10.76 33.69
C GLY A 120 5.50 11.64 33.41
N ALA A 121 6.59 11.08 32.88
CA ALA A 121 7.76 11.82 32.42
C ALA A 121 7.87 11.75 30.89
N GLU A 122 8.24 12.86 30.25
CA GLU A 122 8.59 12.84 28.84
C GLU A 122 9.88 12.04 28.63
N ILE A 123 9.81 11.06 27.73
CA ILE A 123 10.95 10.21 27.37
C ILE A 123 11.49 10.55 25.99
N GLU A 124 10.67 11.16 25.14
CA GLU A 124 11.04 11.56 23.78
C GLU A 124 10.16 12.70 23.28
N SER A 125 10.76 13.57 22.48
CA SER A 125 10.09 14.60 21.70
C SER A 125 10.77 14.73 20.33
N LEU A 126 9.96 14.90 19.28
CA LEU A 126 10.43 15.02 17.90
C LEU A 126 9.48 15.90 17.08
N ASP A 127 10.05 16.85 16.33
CA ASP A 127 9.32 17.55 15.28
C ASP A 127 9.46 16.78 13.96
N VAL A 128 8.33 16.47 13.33
CA VAL A 128 8.26 15.76 12.05
C VAL A 128 7.41 16.52 11.05
N ASP A 129 7.64 16.29 9.76
CA ASP A 129 6.76 16.75 8.70
C ASP A 129 6.20 15.52 7.99
N ILE A 130 4.88 15.42 7.94
CA ILE A 130 4.20 14.31 7.27
C ILE A 130 3.84 14.77 5.88
N GLU A 131 4.55 14.23 4.90
CA GLU A 131 4.41 14.64 3.51
C GLU A 131 3.04 14.22 2.94
N PRO A 132 2.45 15.05 2.06
CA PRO A 132 1.23 14.69 1.35
C PRO A 132 1.51 13.53 0.38
N GLY A 133 0.55 12.60 0.29
CA GLY A 133 0.67 11.43 -0.61
C GLY A 133 1.46 10.26 -0.03
N THR A 134 2.00 10.39 1.19
CA THR A 134 2.54 9.24 1.93
C THR A 134 1.38 8.37 2.43
N ASP A 135 1.42 7.08 2.13
CA ASP A 135 0.44 6.13 2.66
C ASP A 135 0.96 5.55 4.01
N GLY A 136 2.28 5.31 4.08
CA GLY A 136 3.07 4.69 5.15
C GLY A 136 3.79 5.66 6.11
N VAL A 137 3.38 5.86 7.36
CA VAL A 137 4.13 6.60 8.38
C VAL A 137 4.23 5.75 9.65
N VAL A 138 5.45 5.44 10.08
CA VAL A 138 5.72 4.71 11.33
C VAL A 138 6.49 5.60 12.28
N TYR A 139 5.95 5.79 13.49
CA TYR A 139 6.65 6.39 14.61
C TYR A 139 7.03 5.30 15.63
N ASN A 140 8.31 5.00 15.74
CA ASN A 140 8.88 3.99 16.62
C ASN A 140 9.46 4.65 17.86
N VAL A 141 8.76 4.51 18.98
CA VAL A 141 9.07 5.18 20.25
C VAL A 141 10.51 4.87 20.67
N ALA A 142 11.33 5.91 20.78
CA ALA A 142 12.75 5.90 21.09
C ALA A 142 13.60 5.00 20.16
N GLY A 143 13.09 4.63 18.98
CA GLY A 143 13.72 3.65 18.11
C GLY A 143 13.82 2.27 18.76
N ALA A 144 12.97 1.97 19.74
CA ALA A 144 13.13 0.79 20.60
C ALA A 144 12.74 -0.53 19.91
N ALA A 145 11.94 -0.49 18.84
CA ALA A 145 11.62 -1.65 18.03
C ALA A 145 12.53 -1.76 16.80
N THR A 146 12.76 -3.00 16.33
CA THR A 146 13.23 -3.23 14.96
C THR A 146 12.02 -3.25 14.05
N VAL A 147 11.91 -2.27 13.16
CA VAL A 147 10.83 -2.25 12.15
C VAL A 147 11.33 -2.94 10.88
N LEU A 148 10.50 -3.82 10.33
CA LEU A 148 10.75 -4.53 9.09
C LEU A 148 9.69 -4.10 8.08
N ALA A 149 10.13 -3.67 6.89
CA ALA A 149 9.26 -3.45 5.76
C ALA A 149 9.46 -4.56 4.74
N SER A 150 8.37 -5.09 4.22
CA SER A 150 8.36 -6.06 3.13
C SER A 150 7.29 -5.66 2.13
N SER A 151 7.58 -5.84 0.84
CA SER A 151 6.60 -5.62 -0.23
C SER A 151 5.89 -6.93 -0.57
N VAL A 152 4.56 -6.93 -0.49
CA VAL A 152 3.73 -8.07 -0.89
C VAL A 152 3.04 -7.74 -2.21
N THR A 153 3.41 -8.42 -3.28
CA THR A 153 2.75 -8.28 -4.59
C THR A 153 1.74 -9.40 -4.80
N PHE A 154 0.47 -9.05 -5.00
CA PHE A 154 -0.60 -10.01 -5.29
C PHE A 154 -0.75 -10.24 -6.80
N PHE A 155 -0.72 -11.50 -7.23
CA PHE A 155 -0.99 -11.90 -8.62
C PHE A 155 -2.33 -12.61 -8.74
N THR A 156 -3.16 -12.21 -9.69
CA THR A 156 -4.48 -12.81 -9.94
C THR A 156 -4.42 -14.12 -10.74
N ASN A 157 -3.25 -14.47 -11.28
CA ASN A 157 -3.07 -15.62 -12.16
C ASN A 157 -2.02 -16.57 -11.60
N SER A 158 -2.45 -17.78 -11.20
CA SER A 158 -1.63 -18.79 -10.51
C SER A 158 -0.47 -19.37 -11.34
N ALA A 159 -0.38 -19.01 -12.62
CA ALA A 159 0.64 -19.52 -13.55
C ALA A 159 1.98 -18.76 -13.51
N MET A 160 2.08 -17.64 -12.78
CA MET A 160 3.35 -16.93 -12.55
C MET A 160 3.82 -17.11 -11.11
N SER A 161 4.47 -18.24 -10.85
CA SER A 161 5.42 -18.35 -9.74
C SER A 161 6.70 -17.62 -10.17
N LEU A 162 6.73 -16.30 -10.02
CA LEU A 162 8.00 -15.58 -10.05
C LEU A 162 8.72 -15.92 -8.75
N ASN A 163 9.96 -16.40 -8.84
CA ASN A 163 10.91 -16.37 -7.74
C ASN A 163 11.12 -14.89 -7.39
N HIS A 164 10.24 -14.33 -6.58
CA HIS A 164 10.39 -12.98 -6.08
C HIS A 164 11.22 -13.10 -4.82
N GLU A 165 12.44 -12.59 -4.88
CA GLU A 165 13.24 -12.36 -3.70
C GLU A 165 12.51 -11.29 -2.89
N GLU A 166 12.07 -11.65 -1.69
CA GLU A 166 11.40 -10.70 -0.80
C GLU A 166 12.39 -9.57 -0.49
N ASP A 167 12.06 -8.36 -0.94
CA ASP A 167 12.83 -7.17 -0.59
C ASP A 167 12.46 -6.80 0.86
N ILE A 168 13.27 -7.31 1.78
CA ILE A 168 13.14 -7.08 3.22
C ILE A 168 14.07 -5.94 3.58
N GLU A 169 13.50 -4.80 3.98
CA GLU A 169 14.25 -3.68 4.50
C GLU A 169 14.11 -3.61 6.03
N LEU A 170 15.25 -3.52 6.72
CA LEU A 170 15.34 -3.46 8.17
C LEU A 170 15.68 -2.05 8.62
N PHE A 171 14.91 -1.54 9.59
CA PHE A 171 15.07 -0.21 10.16
C PHE A 171 15.41 -0.29 11.66
N PRO A 172 16.67 -0.61 12.01
CA PRO A 172 17.08 -0.73 13.41
C PRO A 172 17.30 0.66 14.03
N GLY A 173 16.52 0.98 15.06
CA GLY A 173 16.70 2.24 15.80
C GLY A 173 16.15 3.49 15.09
N GLU A 174 15.57 3.34 13.90
CA GLU A 174 14.89 4.45 13.24
C GLU A 174 13.60 4.79 13.97
N ARG A 175 13.43 6.08 14.21
CA ARG A 175 12.33 6.62 15.01
C ARG A 175 11.13 7.03 14.17
N PHE A 176 11.38 7.43 12.93
CA PHE A 176 10.36 7.93 12.03
C PHE A 176 10.67 7.45 10.62
N ILE A 177 9.74 6.68 10.06
CA ILE A 177 9.90 6.01 8.77
C ILE A 177 8.69 6.41 7.92
N THR A 178 8.95 6.89 6.70
CA THR A 178 7.92 7.25 5.73
C THR A 178 8.04 6.40 4.47
N ARG A 179 6.92 5.95 3.91
CA ARG A 179 6.85 5.14 2.70
C ARG A 179 5.67 5.56 1.83
N GLU A 180 5.95 5.69 0.55
CA GLU A 180 4.94 5.82 -0.50
C GLU A 180 4.39 4.43 -0.85
N ASP A 181 3.13 4.36 -1.29
CA ASP A 181 2.46 3.14 -1.77
C ASP A 181 2.50 1.95 -0.78
N ALA A 182 2.48 2.23 0.53
CA ALA A 182 2.45 1.21 1.57
C ALA A 182 1.00 0.86 1.96
N ASP A 183 0.54 -0.34 1.57
CA ASP A 183 -0.64 -0.95 2.16
C ASP A 183 -0.24 -1.64 3.48
N TYR A 184 -0.85 -1.22 4.59
CA TYR A 184 -0.52 -1.77 5.90
C TYR A 184 -1.19 -3.13 6.12
N ILE A 185 -0.38 -4.17 6.22
CA ILE A 185 -0.78 -5.47 6.78
C ILE A 185 0.20 -5.78 7.89
N PHE A 186 -0.10 -5.30 9.11
CA PHE A 186 0.59 -5.76 10.30
C PHE A 186 -0.36 -6.70 11.04
N GLU A 187 -0.06 -8.00 11.00
CA GLU A 187 -0.69 -9.01 11.86
C GLU A 187 0.06 -9.15 13.19
#